data_AF-A0A960Z3I3-F1
#
_entry.id   AF-A0A960Z3I3-F1
#
_cell.length_a   1.000
_cell.length_b   1.000
_cell.length_c   1.000
_cell.angle_alpha   90.00
_cell.angle_beta   90.00
_cell.angle_gamma   90.00
#
_symmetry.space_group_name_H-M   'P 1'
#
loop_
_entity.id
_entity.type
_entity.pdbx_description
1 polymer ?
#
loop_
_entity_poly.entity_id
_entity_poly.type
_entity_poly.pdbx_seq_one_letter_code
_entity_poly.pdbx_strand_id
1 'polypeptide(L)'
;RAGDQLPIEFALLDYTPEEWTPIDSLAIECEFRWYLTGRFPVICLPELARRTLGDGPLYREFLLGEADAESILPRDFYPERQTTTIEPVGSALNDPDSHTGSNNWAVAGRFTASGGPMVASDPHIAFEAVSCWYEARLSGAGYQVAGMAYAGMPAIMFGRNQHVAWSITNNI
;
A
#
# COMPACT_ATOMS: atom_id res chain seq x y z
N ARG A 1 12.51 -6.08 -23.30
CA ARG A 1 12.94 -6.92 -22.18
C ARG A 1 13.63 -5.97 -21.21
N ALA A 2 13.15 -5.81 -19.99
CA ALA A 2 14.03 -5.28 -18.94
C ALA A 2 15.27 -6.20 -18.97
N GLY A 3 16.46 -5.61 -19.13
CA GLY A 3 17.67 -6.37 -19.42
C GLY A 3 18.00 -7.38 -18.33
N ASP A 4 18.95 -8.27 -18.60
CA ASP A 4 19.46 -9.27 -17.64
C ASP A 4 20.16 -8.64 -16.39
N GLN A 5 19.98 -7.35 -16.15
CA GLN A 5 20.54 -6.58 -15.05
C GLN A 5 19.41 -6.18 -14.10
N LEU A 6 19.52 -6.67 -12.86
CA LEU A 6 18.64 -6.29 -11.76
C LEU A 6 18.87 -4.82 -11.36
N PRO A 7 17.85 -4.16 -10.78
CA PRO A 7 18.02 -2.86 -10.12
C PRO A 7 19.19 -2.86 -9.10
N ILE A 8 19.82 -1.69 -8.88
CA ILE A 8 21.02 -1.56 -8.04
C ILE A 8 20.79 -2.00 -6.59
N GLU A 9 19.55 -1.89 -6.12
CA GLU A 9 19.10 -2.30 -4.79
C GLU A 9 19.44 -3.77 -4.51
N PHE A 10 19.32 -4.65 -5.52
CA PHE A 10 19.68 -6.07 -5.38
C PHE A 10 21.19 -6.27 -5.15
N ALA A 11 22.03 -5.47 -5.82
CA ALA A 11 23.48 -5.51 -5.62
C ALA A 11 23.89 -4.91 -4.26
N LEU A 12 23.21 -3.86 -3.81
CA LEU A 12 23.46 -3.23 -2.51
C LEU A 12 23.09 -4.15 -1.33
N LEU A 13 22.04 -4.96 -1.51
CA LEU A 13 21.55 -5.89 -0.49
C LEU A 13 22.23 -7.27 -0.54
N ASP A 14 23.15 -7.49 -1.49
CA ASP A 14 23.73 -8.81 -1.78
C ASP A 14 22.65 -9.89 -1.95
N TYR A 15 21.55 -9.53 -2.62
CA TYR A 15 20.36 -10.36 -2.76
C TYR A 15 20.13 -10.71 -4.23
N THR A 16 20.06 -12.01 -4.51
CA THR A 16 19.63 -12.52 -5.82
C THR A 16 18.21 -13.04 -5.70
N PRO A 17 17.24 -12.49 -6.44
CA PRO A 17 15.86 -12.95 -6.37
C PRO A 17 15.73 -14.37 -6.91
N GLU A 18 14.91 -15.17 -6.24
CA GLU A 18 14.52 -16.50 -6.72
C GLU A 18 13.63 -16.39 -7.97
N GLU A 19 13.47 -17.50 -8.70
CA GLU A 19 12.56 -17.55 -9.84
C GLU A 19 11.12 -17.34 -9.37
N TRP A 20 10.41 -16.41 -10.03
CA TRP A 20 9.03 -16.09 -9.68
C TRP A 20 8.09 -17.25 -9.95
N THR A 21 7.26 -17.57 -8.97
CA THR A 21 6.22 -18.59 -9.03
C THR A 21 4.83 -17.98 -8.81
N PRO A 22 3.75 -18.69 -9.18
CA PRO A 22 2.39 -18.25 -8.85
C PRO A 22 2.14 -18.10 -7.34
N ILE A 23 2.92 -18.77 -6.48
CA ILE A 23 2.80 -18.66 -5.04
C ILE A 23 3.23 -17.28 -4.56
N ASP A 24 4.21 -16.64 -5.19
CA ASP A 24 4.67 -15.30 -4.82
C ASP A 24 3.57 -14.25 -5.01
N SER A 25 2.81 -14.35 -6.11
CA SER A 25 1.63 -13.51 -6.34
C SER A 25 0.54 -13.72 -5.27
N LEU A 26 0.30 -14.96 -4.84
CA LEU A 26 -0.66 -15.26 -3.78
C LEU A 26 -0.17 -14.78 -2.41
N ALA A 27 1.13 -14.89 -2.14
CA ALA A 27 1.74 -14.40 -0.92
C ALA A 27 1.60 -12.88 -0.81
N ILE A 28 1.82 -12.16 -1.92
CA ILE A 28 1.60 -10.71 -2.01
C ILE A 28 0.13 -10.35 -1.80
N GLU A 29 -0.82 -11.08 -2.41
CA GLU A 29 -2.25 -10.83 -2.17
C GLU A 29 -2.63 -11.06 -0.70
N CYS A 30 -2.04 -12.06 -0.04
CA CYS A 30 -2.24 -12.32 1.38
C CYS A 30 -1.64 -11.22 2.26
N GLU A 31 -0.43 -10.77 1.96
CA GLU A 31 0.22 -9.65 2.62
C GLU A 31 -0.64 -8.39 2.50
N PHE A 32 -1.05 -8.02 1.28
CA PHE A 32 -1.87 -6.84 1.02
C PHE A 32 -3.18 -6.87 1.83
N ARG A 33 -3.83 -8.04 1.93
CA ARG A 33 -5.01 -8.21 2.78
C ARG A 33 -4.72 -8.01 4.27
N TRP A 34 -3.57 -8.49 4.76
CA TRP A 34 -3.19 -8.30 6.16
C TRP A 34 -2.82 -6.86 6.45
N TYR A 35 -2.13 -6.20 5.51
CA TYR A 35 -1.83 -4.77 5.55
C TYR A 35 -3.10 -3.93 5.67
N LEU A 36 -4.11 -4.14 4.81
CA LEU A 36 -5.37 -3.40 4.85
C LEU A 36 -6.16 -3.55 6.15
N THR A 37 -5.89 -4.61 6.92
CA THR A 37 -6.52 -4.86 8.23
C THR A 37 -5.67 -4.38 9.40
N GLY A 38 -4.54 -3.71 9.15
CA GLY A 38 -3.58 -3.29 10.15
C GLY A 38 -2.75 -4.42 10.78
N ARG A 39 -3.11 -5.70 10.56
CA ARG A 39 -2.46 -6.85 11.19
C ARG A 39 -0.96 -6.92 10.90
N PHE A 40 -0.57 -6.62 9.66
CA PHE A 40 0.84 -6.68 9.28
C PHE A 40 1.69 -5.62 10.01
N PRO A 41 1.39 -4.31 9.89
CA PRO A 41 2.17 -3.26 10.56
C PRO A 41 2.01 -3.24 12.09
N VAL A 42 0.87 -3.66 12.63
CA VAL A 42 0.56 -3.51 14.06
C VAL A 42 0.83 -4.78 14.86
N ILE A 43 0.72 -5.97 14.27
CA ILE A 43 0.86 -7.24 15.01
C ILE A 43 2.07 -8.01 14.53
N CYS A 44 2.14 -8.31 13.24
CA CYS A 44 3.15 -9.22 12.69
C CYS A 44 4.55 -8.63 12.77
N LEU A 45 4.75 -7.39 12.29
CA LEU A 45 6.06 -6.74 12.28
C LEU A 45 6.60 -6.46 13.70
N PRO A 46 5.81 -5.87 14.63
CA PRO A 46 6.28 -5.67 16.01
C PRO A 46 6.63 -6.98 16.71
N GLU A 47 5.81 -8.03 16.59
CA GLU A 47 6.08 -9.30 17.25
C GLU A 47 7.31 -10.00 16.66
N LEU A 48 7.51 -9.94 15.34
CA LEU A 48 8.71 -10.47 14.68
C LEU A 48 9.97 -9.72 15.15
N ALA A 49 9.91 -8.38 15.17
CA ALA A 49 11.00 -7.54 15.65
C ALA A 49 11.34 -7.86 17.10
N ARG A 50 10.32 -7.98 17.97
CA ARG A 50 10.49 -8.34 19.38
C ARG A 50 11.15 -9.70 19.57
N ARG A 51 10.74 -10.72 18.81
CA ARG A 51 11.34 -12.07 18.85
C ARG A 51 12.80 -12.09 18.38
N THR A 52 13.14 -11.21 17.44
CA THR A 52 14.46 -11.18 16.80
C THR A 52 15.46 -10.32 17.58
N LEU A 53 15.01 -9.16 18.06
CA LEU A 53 15.85 -8.15 18.72
C LEU A 53 15.78 -8.23 20.26
N GLY A 54 14.77 -8.89 20.81
CA GLY A 54 14.44 -8.86 22.24
C GLY A 54 13.84 -7.53 22.69
N ASP A 55 13.41 -7.46 23.96
CA ASP A 55 12.79 -6.26 24.56
C ASP A 55 13.83 -5.18 24.95
N GLY A 56 14.69 -4.80 24.00
CA GLY A 56 15.82 -3.89 24.19
C GLY A 56 15.68 -2.53 23.49
N PRO A 57 16.71 -1.67 23.58
CA PRO A 57 16.73 -0.37 22.91
C PRO A 57 16.48 -0.45 21.41
N LEU A 58 17.06 -1.44 20.71
CA LEU A 58 16.88 -1.64 19.27
C LEU A 58 15.42 -1.91 18.88
N TYR A 59 14.67 -2.65 19.69
CA TYR A 59 13.25 -2.86 19.45
C TYR A 59 12.43 -1.58 19.65
N ARG A 60 12.80 -0.74 20.62
CA ARG A 60 12.15 0.56 20.80
C ARG A 60 12.43 1.50 19.62
N GLU A 61 13.68 1.57 19.16
CA GLU A 61 14.04 2.34 17.96
C GLU A 61 13.30 1.83 16.72
N PHE A 62 13.19 0.51 16.53
CA PHE A 62 12.41 -0.05 15.43
C PHE A 62 10.94 0.40 15.43
N LEU A 63 10.32 0.50 16.62
CA LEU A 63 8.93 0.95 16.75
C LEU A 63 8.77 2.48 16.66
N LEU A 64 9.83 3.24 16.93
CA LEU A 64 9.80 4.70 17.06
C LEU A 64 10.63 5.41 15.97
N GLY A 65 11.10 4.68 14.95
CA GLY A 65 12.06 5.20 13.97
C GLY A 65 11.56 6.38 13.13
N GLU A 66 10.26 6.63 13.08
CA GLU A 66 9.65 7.81 12.43
C GLU A 66 9.35 8.97 13.40
N ALA A 67 9.93 8.95 14.61
CA ALA A 67 9.90 10.12 15.48
C ALA A 67 10.62 11.31 14.81
N ASP A 68 10.25 12.55 15.15
CA ASP A 68 10.74 13.80 14.54
C ASP A 68 12.27 13.95 14.42
N ALA A 69 13.03 13.12 15.13
CA ALA A 69 14.47 13.04 15.03
C ALA A 69 15.00 12.76 13.61
N GLU A 70 14.20 12.14 12.73
CA GLU A 70 14.60 11.74 11.35
C GLU A 70 13.98 12.64 10.26
N SER A 71 13.50 13.83 10.60
CA SER A 71 13.00 14.79 9.59
C SER A 71 14.16 15.46 8.83
N ILE A 72 14.11 15.41 7.49
CA ILE A 72 15.01 16.21 6.63
C ILE A 72 14.64 17.70 6.61
N LEU A 73 13.50 18.06 7.19
CA LEU A 73 13.03 19.44 7.27
C LEU A 73 13.73 20.16 8.43
N PRO A 74 13.98 21.49 8.31
CA PRO A 74 14.53 22.25 9.41
C PRO A 74 13.67 22.14 10.66
N ARG A 75 14.33 22.04 11.81
CA ARG A 75 13.67 22.21 13.12
C ARG A 75 12.92 23.56 13.09
N ASP A 76 11.69 23.59 13.62
CA ASP A 76 10.76 24.73 13.68
C ASP A 76 9.83 24.94 12.47
N PHE A 77 9.96 24.20 11.37
CA PHE A 77 9.02 24.33 10.23
C PHE A 77 7.66 23.67 10.48
N TYR A 78 7.61 22.73 11.42
CA TYR A 78 6.41 22.05 11.90
C TYR A 78 6.51 21.86 13.41
N PRO A 79 5.36 21.83 14.14
CA PRO A 79 5.38 21.53 15.58
C PRO A 79 5.97 20.14 15.79
N GLU A 80 6.95 20.02 16.70
CA GLU A 80 7.48 18.71 17.12
C GLU A 80 6.31 17.87 17.65
N ARG A 81 5.98 16.80 16.92
CA ARG A 81 5.13 15.73 17.38
C ARG A 81 5.96 14.86 18.30
N GLN A 82 5.96 15.20 19.59
CA GLN A 82 6.48 14.32 20.64
C GLN A 82 5.73 12.98 20.63
N THR A 83 6.20 12.01 19.86
CA THR A 83 5.85 10.58 19.99
C THR A 83 6.56 10.02 21.22
N THR A 84 6.38 10.64 22.38
CA THR A 84 6.93 10.19 23.67
C THR A 84 6.07 9.09 24.29
N THR A 85 4.83 8.95 23.84
CA THR A 85 3.99 7.80 24.14
C THR A 85 4.18 6.78 23.03
N ILE A 86 4.64 5.59 23.42
CA ILE A 86 4.27 4.36 22.72
C ILE A 86 2.74 4.33 22.81
N GLU A 87 2.07 4.99 21.88
CA GLU A 87 0.65 4.83 21.61
C GLU A 87 0.42 3.32 21.58
N PRO A 88 -0.44 2.76 22.44
CA PRO A 88 -0.64 1.32 22.50
C PRO A 88 -0.87 0.83 21.08
N VAL A 89 -0.11 -0.18 20.65
CA VAL A 89 -0.31 -0.89 19.39
C VAL A 89 -1.81 -1.15 19.21
N GLY A 90 -2.48 -0.33 18.38
CA GLY A 90 -3.95 -0.29 18.23
C GLY A 90 -4.69 1.04 18.50
N SER A 91 -4.08 2.06 19.12
CA SER A 91 -4.72 3.39 19.30
C SER A 91 -4.63 4.27 18.05
N ALA A 92 -3.56 4.12 17.26
CA ALA A 92 -3.43 4.78 15.94
C ALA A 92 -4.29 4.15 14.84
N LEU A 93 -4.91 2.99 15.08
CA LEU A 93 -5.80 2.33 14.12
C LEU A 93 -7.26 2.83 14.19
N ASN A 94 -7.62 3.63 15.21
CA ASN A 94 -9.00 4.03 15.48
C ASN A 94 -9.13 5.49 15.88
N ASP A 95 -8.25 6.37 15.40
CA ASP A 95 -8.67 7.76 15.27
C ASP A 95 -9.40 7.89 13.92
N PRO A 96 -10.74 7.97 13.88
CA PRO A 96 -11.47 8.25 12.64
C PRO A 96 -11.08 9.60 12.02
N ASP A 97 -10.37 10.47 12.75
CA ASP A 97 -9.76 11.70 12.23
C ASP A 97 -8.30 11.52 11.76
N SER A 98 -7.71 10.32 11.87
CA SER A 98 -6.44 10.01 11.22
C SER A 98 -6.65 9.79 9.71
N HIS A 99 -5.96 10.58 8.91
CA HIS A 99 -6.27 10.90 7.51
C HIS A 99 -5.97 9.78 6.50
N THR A 100 -6.08 8.51 6.88
CA THR A 100 -5.92 7.36 5.99
C THR A 100 -7.30 6.88 5.55
N GLY A 101 -7.71 7.26 4.34
CA GLY A 101 -8.98 6.88 3.74
C GLY A 101 -8.83 6.48 2.27
N SER A 102 -9.93 6.23 1.58
CA SER A 102 -9.95 6.09 0.12
C SER A 102 -11.30 6.58 -0.37
N ASN A 103 -11.35 7.36 -1.44
CA ASN A 103 -12.60 7.93 -1.94
C ASN A 103 -13.09 7.19 -3.17
N ASN A 104 -14.40 6.93 -3.23
CA ASN A 104 -15.06 6.36 -4.42
C ASN A 104 -16.39 7.02 -4.69
N TRP A 105 -16.58 7.50 -5.92
CA TRP A 105 -17.82 8.15 -6.34
C TRP A 105 -18.44 7.38 -7.51
N ALA A 106 -19.75 7.20 -7.48
CA ALA A 106 -20.52 6.67 -8.59
C ALA A 106 -21.68 7.62 -8.91
N VAL A 107 -21.76 8.06 -10.16
CA VAL A 107 -22.79 9.00 -10.63
C VAL A 107 -23.63 8.32 -11.69
N ALA A 108 -24.95 8.27 -11.46
CA ALA A 108 -25.89 7.72 -12.43
C ALA A 108 -25.96 8.60 -13.68
N GLY A 109 -26.12 7.99 -14.86
CA GLY A 109 -26.08 8.70 -16.15
C GLY A 109 -27.03 9.89 -16.27
N ARG A 110 -28.21 9.83 -15.61
CA ARG A 110 -29.18 10.95 -15.55
C ARG A 110 -28.63 12.24 -14.92
N PHE A 111 -27.52 12.15 -14.18
CA PHE A 111 -26.85 13.28 -13.54
C PHE A 111 -25.57 13.72 -14.27
N THR A 112 -25.30 13.15 -15.46
CA THR A 112 -24.09 13.43 -16.23
C THR A 112 -24.46 14.09 -17.57
N ALA A 113 -23.59 14.95 -18.10
CA ALA A 113 -23.81 15.59 -19.39
C ALA A 113 -23.80 14.60 -20.57
N SER A 114 -23.07 13.49 -20.45
CA SER A 114 -22.98 12.45 -21.48
C SER A 114 -24.17 11.48 -21.48
N GLY A 115 -24.99 11.49 -20.42
CA GLY A 115 -26.05 10.49 -20.19
C GLY A 115 -25.54 9.12 -19.74
N GLY A 116 -24.23 8.89 -19.65
CA GLY A 116 -23.61 7.63 -19.23
C GLY A 116 -23.16 7.63 -17.76
N PRO A 117 -23.15 6.49 -17.06
CA PRO A 117 -22.67 6.45 -15.68
C PRO A 117 -21.19 6.84 -15.58
N MET A 118 -20.80 7.48 -14.48
CA MET A 118 -19.40 7.81 -14.16
C MET A 118 -18.98 7.14 -12.85
N VAL A 119 -17.73 6.68 -12.81
CA VAL A 119 -17.08 6.13 -11.61
C VAL A 119 -15.76 6.86 -11.43
N ALA A 120 -15.45 7.29 -10.21
CA ALA A 120 -14.16 7.84 -9.82
C ALA A 120 -13.58 7.03 -8.65
N SER A 121 -12.29 6.73 -8.74
CA SER A 121 -11.50 5.97 -7.78
C SER A 121 -10.33 6.82 -7.32
N ASP A 122 -10.13 6.92 -6.01
CA ASP A 122 -9.05 7.70 -5.39
C ASP A 122 -8.55 6.97 -4.14
N PRO A 123 -7.78 5.87 -4.32
CA PRO A 123 -7.24 5.11 -3.21
C PRO A 123 -6.08 5.86 -2.55
N HIS A 124 -6.08 5.96 -1.22
CA HIS A 124 -4.95 6.52 -0.48
C HIS A 124 -4.17 5.39 0.20
N ILE A 125 -2.94 5.21 -0.27
CA ILE A 125 -1.96 4.30 0.32
C ILE A 125 -0.67 5.10 0.53
N ALA A 126 0.16 4.67 1.49
CA ALA A 126 1.44 5.30 1.74
C ALA A 126 2.29 5.34 0.45
N PHE A 127 2.96 6.46 0.23
CA PHE A 127 3.90 6.59 -0.87
C PHE A 127 5.22 5.93 -0.46
N GLU A 128 5.60 4.88 -1.18
CA GLU A 128 6.82 4.13 -0.94
C GLU A 128 7.80 4.27 -2.10
N ALA A 129 9.08 3.96 -1.87
CA ALA A 129 10.12 4.02 -2.90
C ALA A 129 9.77 3.15 -4.14
N VAL A 130 9.02 2.07 -3.93
CA VAL A 130 8.40 1.26 -4.98
C VAL A 130 6.89 1.47 -4.92
N SER A 131 6.31 2.07 -5.95
CA SER A 131 4.85 2.20 -6.05
C SER A 131 4.22 0.82 -6.10
N CYS A 132 3.24 0.56 -5.24
CA CYS A 132 2.49 -0.68 -5.26
C CYS A 132 1.42 -0.71 -6.37
N TRP A 133 0.94 0.45 -6.82
CA TRP A 133 -0.04 0.56 -7.90
C TRP A 133 0.64 0.83 -9.24
N TYR A 134 0.23 0.07 -10.26
CA TYR A 134 0.67 0.23 -11.63
C TYR A 134 -0.53 0.26 -12.58
N GLU A 135 -0.61 1.28 -13.44
CA GLU A 135 -1.60 1.30 -14.50
C GLU A 135 -1.26 0.25 -15.57
N ALA A 136 -2.20 -0.64 -15.85
CA ALA A 136 -2.03 -1.70 -16.81
C ALA A 136 -3.29 -1.89 -17.65
N ARG A 137 -3.08 -2.45 -18.86
CA ARG A 137 -4.14 -2.94 -19.72
C ARG A 137 -3.90 -4.40 -20.05
N LEU A 138 -4.89 -5.25 -19.79
CA LEU A 138 -4.87 -6.66 -20.12
C LEU A 138 -5.83 -6.90 -21.31
N SER A 139 -5.30 -7.53 -22.36
CA SER A 139 -6.02 -7.85 -23.60
C SER A 139 -5.68 -9.27 -24.01
N GLY A 140 -6.66 -10.17 -24.02
CA GLY A 140 -6.45 -11.57 -24.37
C GLY A 140 -7.65 -12.43 -23.99
N ALA A 141 -7.76 -13.65 -24.54
CA ALA A 141 -8.80 -14.64 -24.17
C ALA A 141 -10.24 -14.08 -24.03
N GLY A 142 -10.61 -13.09 -24.83
CA GLY A 142 -11.92 -12.45 -24.80
C GLY A 142 -12.10 -11.30 -23.80
N TYR A 143 -11.13 -11.01 -22.93
CA TYR A 143 -11.17 -9.84 -22.03
C TYR A 143 -10.38 -8.64 -22.57
N GLN A 144 -10.90 -7.46 -22.25
CA GLN A 144 -10.30 -6.16 -22.52
C GLN A 144 -10.53 -5.25 -21.31
N VAL A 145 -9.52 -5.14 -20.45
CA VAL A 145 -9.62 -4.42 -19.18
C VAL A 145 -8.44 -3.48 -19.00
N ALA A 146 -8.69 -2.29 -18.47
CA ALA A 146 -7.67 -1.31 -18.13
C ALA A 146 -7.96 -0.70 -16.76
N GLY A 147 -6.91 -0.39 -16.00
CA GLY A 147 -7.02 0.20 -14.67
C GLY A 147 -5.72 0.01 -13.90
N MET A 148 -5.81 0.03 -12.58
CA MET A 148 -4.66 -0.18 -11.71
C MET A 148 -4.56 -1.65 -11.28
N ALA A 149 -3.36 -2.20 -11.37
CA ALA A 149 -2.97 -3.47 -10.78
C ALA A 149 -2.08 -3.21 -9.57
N TYR A 150 -2.16 -4.10 -8.58
CA TYR A 150 -1.19 -4.14 -7.51
C TYR A 150 0.05 -4.91 -8.00
N ALA A 151 1.25 -4.40 -7.72
CA ALA A 151 2.50 -5.01 -8.16
C ALA A 151 2.58 -6.48 -7.71
N GLY A 152 2.88 -7.39 -8.64
CA GLY A 152 2.91 -8.83 -8.35
C GLY A 152 1.55 -9.55 -8.37
N MET A 153 0.43 -8.82 -8.43
CA MET A 153 -0.91 -9.41 -8.59
C MET A 153 -1.35 -9.40 -10.07
N PRO A 154 -1.76 -10.55 -10.65
CA PRO A 154 -2.08 -10.65 -12.07
C PRO A 154 -3.52 -10.20 -12.41
N ALA A 155 -4.00 -9.11 -11.80
CA ALA A 155 -5.36 -8.61 -11.99
C ALA A 155 -5.47 -7.09 -11.87
N ILE A 156 -6.44 -6.51 -12.60
CA ILE A 156 -6.85 -5.11 -12.46
C ILE A 156 -7.80 -5.01 -11.27
N MET A 157 -7.37 -4.34 -10.20
CA MET A 157 -8.12 -4.23 -8.95
C MET A 157 -9.24 -3.19 -9.02
N PHE A 158 -8.98 -2.05 -9.64
CA PHE A 158 -9.97 -1.01 -9.93
C PHE A 158 -9.72 -0.46 -11.32
N GLY A 159 -10.79 -0.23 -12.07
CA GLY A 159 -10.67 0.03 -13.50
C GLY A 159 -11.98 -0.13 -14.26
N ARG A 160 -11.85 -0.44 -15.54
CA ARG A 160 -12.99 -0.58 -16.45
C ARG A 160 -12.72 -1.54 -17.59
N ASN A 161 -13.80 -2.05 -18.16
CA ASN A 161 -13.83 -2.65 -19.49
C ASN A 161 -14.86 -1.93 -20.39
N GLN A 162 -15.26 -2.55 -21.49
CA GLN A 162 -16.22 -1.96 -22.44
C GLN A 162 -17.66 -1.85 -21.88
N HIS A 163 -17.97 -2.55 -20.78
CA HIS A 163 -19.32 -2.71 -20.26
C HIS A 163 -19.51 -2.19 -18.83
N VAL A 164 -18.46 -2.20 -18.01
CA VAL A 164 -18.53 -1.81 -16.59
C VAL A 164 -17.25 -1.11 -16.13
N ALA A 165 -17.39 -0.23 -15.15
CA ALA A 165 -16.31 0.34 -14.36
C ALA A 165 -16.56 0.06 -12.88
N TRP A 166 -15.48 -0.14 -12.12
CA TRP A 166 -15.55 -0.44 -10.69
C TRP A 166 -14.40 0.22 -9.95
N SER A 167 -14.60 0.39 -8.65
CA SER A 167 -13.62 0.92 -7.73
C SER A 167 -13.68 0.17 -6.39
N ILE A 168 -12.64 0.34 -5.57
CA ILE A 168 -12.51 -0.26 -4.25
C ILE A 168 -12.09 0.80 -3.23
N THR A 169 -12.61 0.71 -2.01
CA THR A 169 -12.20 1.53 -0.87
C THR A 169 -12.12 0.61 0.33
N ASN A 170 -11.25 0.93 1.29
CA ASN A 170 -11.20 0.21 2.55
C ASN A 170 -12.45 0.55 3.37
N ASN A 171 -13.03 -0.45 4.04
CA ASN A 171 -14.22 -0.29 4.87
C ASN A 171 -13.98 -0.67 6.33
N ILE A 172 -12.71 -0.81 6.70
CA ILE A 172 -12.24 -1.17 8.04
C ILE A 172 -11.97 0.11 8.81
#